data_AF-A0A0X2NP17-F1
#
_entry.id   AF-A0A0X2NP17-F1
#
_cell.length_a   1.000
_cell.length_b   1.000
_cell.length_c   1.000
_cell.angle_alpha   90.00
_cell.angle_beta   90.00
_cell.angle_gamma   90.00
#
_symmetry.space_group_name_H-M   'P 1'
#
loop_
_entity.id
_entity.type
_entity.pdbx_description
1 polymer ?
#
loop_
_entity_poly.entity_id
_entity_poly.type
_entity_poly.pdbx_seq_one_letter_code
_entity_poly.pdbx_strand_id
1 'polypeptide(L)'
;MTEADTLCSLAHEFGHFSHGDHCGHSPRAEARADRYAAHILIDPHHYRQAEEIFGPDPRRLAAELGVTVHLIKVWRTLTRKRDHPPS
;
A
#
# COMPACT_ATOMS: atom_id res chain seq x y z
N MET A 1 13.09 12.48 -4.77
CA MET A 1 12.84 11.18 -4.12
C MET A 1 12.85 11.44 -2.64
N THR A 2 11.74 11.13 -1.99
CA THR A 2 11.59 11.22 -0.53
C THR A 2 11.97 9.89 0.11
N GLU A 3 12.25 9.88 1.42
CA GLU A 3 12.44 8.63 2.17
C GLU A 3 11.23 7.68 2.02
N ALA A 4 10.02 8.24 1.94
CA ALA A 4 8.79 7.49 1.70
C ALA A 4 8.77 6.80 0.32
N ASP A 5 9.30 7.45 -0.73
CA ASP A 5 9.43 6.83 -2.05
C ASP A 5 10.39 5.63 -1.98
N THR A 6 11.54 5.81 -1.34
CA THR A 6 12.55 4.75 -1.17
C THR A 6 12.01 3.57 -0.37
N LEU A 7 11.30 3.82 0.74
CA LEU A 7 10.67 2.79 1.56
C LEU A 7 9.59 2.04 0.79
N CYS A 8 8.73 2.76 0.06
CA CYS A 8 7.70 2.13 -0.75
C CYS A 8 8.28 1.26 -1.88
N SER A 9 9.32 1.73 -2.56
CA SER A 9 10.01 0.96 -3.59
C SER A 9 10.68 -0.29 -3.00
N LEU A 10 11.38 -0.17 -1.88
CA LEU A 10 12.01 -1.33 -1.24
C LEU A 10 10.98 -2.38 -0.79
N ALA A 11 9.87 -1.94 -0.21
CA ALA A 11 8.76 -2.81 0.18
C ALA A 11 8.12 -3.51 -1.03
N HIS A 12 8.04 -2.82 -2.16
CA HIS A 12 7.55 -3.37 -3.42
C HIS A 12 8.48 -4.46 -3.96
N GLU A 13 9.79 -4.22 -4.02
CA GLU A 13 10.78 -5.22 -4.42
C GLU A 13 10.77 -6.45 -3.50
N PHE A 14 10.60 -6.25 -2.18
CA PHE A 14 10.44 -7.36 -1.25
C PHE A 14 9.15 -8.17 -1.51
N GLY A 15 8.10 -7.51 -1.99
CA GLY A 15 6.88 -8.16 -2.45
C GLY A 15 7.11 -9.07 -3.66
N HIS A 16 7.91 -8.64 -4.63
CA HIS A 16 8.32 -9.49 -5.76
C HIS A 16 9.12 -10.71 -5.29
N PHE A 17 10.11 -10.48 -4.42
CA PHE A 17 10.92 -11.55 -3.86
C PHE A 17 10.07 -12.58 -3.10
N SER A 18 9.16 -12.11 -2.25
CA SER A 18 8.29 -12.96 -1.42
C SER A 18 7.36 -13.85 -2.23
N HIS A 19 6.95 -13.43 -3.43
CA HIS A 19 6.05 -14.20 -4.31
C HIS A 19 6.78 -15.02 -5.37
N GLY A 20 8.12 -14.96 -5.40
CA GLY A 20 8.92 -15.63 -6.43
C GLY A 20 8.72 -15.05 -7.83
N ASP A 21 8.33 -13.78 -7.93
CA ASP A 21 8.10 -13.07 -9.19
C ASP A 21 9.46 -12.64 -9.77
N HIS A 22 10.28 -13.62 -10.19
CA HIS A 22 11.68 -13.38 -10.55
C HIS A 22 11.91 -12.82 -11.95
N CYS A 23 10.95 -12.95 -12.87
CA CYS A 23 11.10 -12.46 -14.24
C CYS A 23 9.73 -12.36 -14.91
N GLY A 24 9.01 -11.29 -14.62
CA GLY A 24 7.80 -10.97 -15.37
C GLY A 24 7.19 -9.69 -14.85
N HIS A 25 7.37 -8.61 -15.60
CA HIS A 25 6.61 -7.35 -15.50
C HIS A 25 5.14 -7.58 -15.85
N SER A 26 4.54 -8.61 -15.27
CA SER A 26 3.14 -8.89 -15.45
C SER A 26 2.37 -7.90 -14.58
N PRO A 27 1.31 -7.27 -15.10
CA PRO A 27 0.47 -6.39 -14.29
C PRO A 27 -0.07 -7.05 -13.00
N ARG A 28 -0.10 -8.38 -12.95
CA ARG A 28 -0.47 -9.17 -11.77
C ARG A 28 0.65 -9.23 -10.73
N ALA A 29 1.91 -9.36 -11.14
CA ALA A 29 3.06 -9.36 -10.24
C ALA A 29 3.24 -7.97 -9.60
N GLU A 30 3.21 -6.92 -10.41
CA GLU A 30 3.25 -5.52 -9.95
C GLU A 30 2.14 -5.24 -8.92
N ALA A 31 0.90 -5.66 -9.22
CA ALA A 31 -0.21 -5.51 -8.31
C ALA A 31 -0.09 -6.36 -7.03
N ARG A 32 0.64 -7.49 -7.06
CA ARG A 32 0.93 -8.27 -5.83
C ARG A 32 1.98 -7.57 -4.99
N ALA A 33 3.05 -7.07 -5.59
CA ALA A 33 4.10 -6.33 -4.93
C ALA A 33 3.57 -5.06 -4.26
N ASP A 34 2.73 -4.28 -4.97
CA ASP A 34 2.04 -3.11 -4.42
C ASP A 34 1.16 -3.46 -3.20
N ARG A 35 0.41 -4.56 -3.27
CA ARG A 35 -0.43 -5.01 -2.16
C ARG A 35 0.39 -5.48 -0.97
N TYR A 36 1.49 -6.16 -1.25
CA TYR A 36 2.44 -6.59 -0.24
C TYR A 36 3.02 -5.38 0.49
N ALA A 37 3.53 -4.40 -0.27
CA ALA A 37 4.06 -3.15 0.28
C ALA A 37 3.02 -2.41 1.13
N ALA A 38 1.77 -2.33 0.65
CA ALA A 38 0.69 -1.71 1.41
C ALA A 38 0.41 -2.46 2.73
N HIS A 39 0.51 -3.79 2.75
CA HIS A 39 0.30 -4.59 3.96
C HIS A 39 1.40 -4.44 5.01
N ILE A 40 2.65 -4.25 4.59
CA ILE A 40 3.76 -4.12 5.54
C ILE A 40 3.97 -2.69 6.03
N LEU A 41 3.67 -1.69 5.20
CA LEU A 41 3.92 -0.28 5.53
C LEU A 41 2.72 0.44 6.16
N ILE A 42 1.49 -0.01 5.89
CA ILE A 42 0.29 0.67 6.40
C ILE A 42 -0.31 -0.14 7.53
N ASP A 43 -0.19 0.39 8.75
CA ASP A 43 -0.92 -0.12 9.91
C ASP A 43 -2.40 0.33 9.83
N PRO A 44 -3.38 -0.60 9.93
CA PRO A 44 -4.80 -0.27 9.85
C PRO A 44 -5.30 0.70 10.92
N HIS A 45 -4.74 0.63 12.13
CA HIS A 45 -5.13 1.49 13.25
C HIS A 45 -4.59 2.90 13.05
N HIS A 46 -3.31 3.04 12.67
CA HIS A 46 -2.75 4.34 12.29
C HIS A 46 -3.47 4.95 11.09
N TYR A 47 -3.80 4.15 10.07
CA TYR A 47 -4.57 4.65 8.92
C TYR A 47 -5.91 5.22 9.36
N ARG A 48 -6.67 4.52 10.21
CA ARG A 48 -7.97 4.98 10.71
C ARG A 48 -7.83 6.25 11.53
N GLN A 49 -6.88 6.28 12.46
CA GLN A 49 -6.64 7.45 13.30
C GLN A 49 -6.25 8.67 12.46
N ALA A 50 -5.39 8.50 11.45
CA ALA A 50 -5.02 9.57 10.53
C ALA A 50 -6.23 10.06 9.70
N GLU A 51 -7.11 9.14 9.27
CA GLU A 51 -8.33 9.49 8.53
C GLU A 51 -9.35 10.23 9.42
N GLU A 52 -9.44 9.91 10.70
CA GLU A 52 -10.27 10.63 11.67
C GLU A 52 -9.75 12.05 11.95
N ILE A 53 -8.43 12.23 12.03
CA ILE A 53 -7.80 13.52 12.36
C ILE A 53 -7.74 14.44 11.13
N PHE A 54 -7.32 13.90 9.98
CA PHE A 54 -7.00 14.70 8.78
C PHE A 54 -8.06 14.59 7.68
N GLY A 55 -9.04 13.70 7.82
CA GLY A 55 -10.05 13.41 6.81
C GLY A 55 -9.54 12.48 5.69
N PRO A 56 -10.35 12.27 4.64
CA PRO A 56 -10.08 11.29 3.60
C PRO A 56 -9.07 11.75 2.52
N ASP A 57 -8.31 12.82 2.75
CA ASP A 57 -7.33 13.33 1.76
C ASP A 57 -6.11 12.40 1.65
N PRO A 58 -5.92 11.69 0.52
CA PRO A 58 -4.85 10.72 0.38
C PRO A 58 -3.45 11.33 0.42
N ARG A 59 -3.28 12.64 0.13
CA ARG A 59 -1.97 13.30 0.25
C ARG A 59 -1.58 13.52 1.70
N ARG A 60 -2.52 13.93 2.54
CA ARG A 60 -2.28 14.11 3.98
C ARG A 60 -2.04 12.78 4.67
N LEU A 61 -2.84 11.76 4.33
CA LEU A 61 -2.65 10.41 4.85
C LEU A 61 -1.29 9.82 4.45
N ALA A 62 -0.88 10.00 3.19
CA ALA A 62 0.43 9.58 2.72
C ALA A 62 1.58 10.24 3.51
N ALA A 63 1.49 11.56 3.71
CA ALA A 63 2.49 12.31 4.49
C ALA A 63 2.55 11.86 5.95
N GLU A 64 1.40 11.66 6.60
CA GLU A 64 1.32 11.21 8.00
C GLU A 64 1.85 9.79 8.18
N LEU A 65 1.48 8.88 7.28
CA LEU A 65 1.88 7.47 7.34
C LEU A 65 3.29 7.22 6.80
N GLY A 66 3.96 8.24 6.25
CA GLY A 66 5.30 8.09 5.66
C GLY A 66 5.33 7.20 4.41
N VAL A 67 4.24 7.16 3.65
CA VAL A 67 4.10 6.34 2.43
C VAL A 67 3.74 7.19 1.22
N THR A 68 3.72 6.59 0.04
CA THR A 68 3.28 7.28 -1.18
C THR A 68 1.75 7.31 -1.31
N VAL A 69 1.23 8.31 -2.02
CA VAL A 69 -0.20 8.42 -2.37
C VAL A 69 -0.69 7.20 -3.16
N HIS A 70 0.18 6.60 -3.98
CA HIS A 70 -0.12 5.35 -4.69
C HIS A 70 -0.46 4.23 -3.70
N LEU A 71 0.37 4.04 -2.67
CA LEU A 71 0.19 2.99 -1.68
C LEU A 71 -1.11 3.16 -0.88
N ILE A 72 -1.49 4.40 -0.56
CA ILE A 72 -2.79 4.72 0.05
C ILE A 72 -3.96 4.27 -0.84
N LYS A 73 -3.89 4.47 -2.15
CA LYS A 73 -4.94 4.03 -3.10
C LYS A 73 -5.01 2.51 -3.19
N VAL A 74 -3.87 1.84 -3.19
CA VAL A 74 -3.78 0.37 -3.17
C VAL A 74 -4.43 -0.17 -1.88
N TRP A 75 -4.09 0.40 -0.73
CA TRP A 75 -4.67 0.05 0.57
C TRP A 75 -6.20 0.19 0.60
N ARG A 76 -6.73 1.32 0.15
CA ARG A 76 -8.20 1.53 0.05
C ARG A 76 -8.90 0.52 -0.84
N THR A 77 -8.22 0.04 -1.88
CA THR A 77 -8.75 -1.00 -2.77
C THR A 77 -8.75 -2.37 -2.11
N LEU A 78 -7.75 -2.65 -1.25
CA LEU A 78 -7.66 -3.88 -0.47
C LEU A 78 -8.72 -3.94 0.63
N THR A 79 -8.90 -2.87 1.39
CA THR A 79 -9.89 -2.82 2.48
C THR A 79 -11.32 -2.93 1.95
N ARG A 80 -11.66 -2.17 0.89
CA ARG A 80 -12.97 -2.27 0.24
C ARG A 80 -13.30 -3.69 -0.26
N LYS A 81 -12.30 -4.46 -0.67
CA LYS A 81 -12.48 -5.86 -1.08
C LYS A 81 -12.68 -6.81 0.10
N ARG A 82 -12.15 -6.50 1.28
CA ARG A 82 -12.34 -7.29 2.50
C ARG A 82 -13.74 -7.11 3.10
N ASP A 83 -14.35 -5.95 2.88
CA ASP A 83 -15.70 -5.64 3.38
C ASP A 83 -16.83 -6.27 2.53
N HIS A 84 -16.50 -6.97 1.44
CA HIS A 84 -17.46 -7.73 0.63
C HIS A 84 -17.25 -9.24 0.87
N PRO A 85 -18.08 -9.91 1.69
CA PRO A 85 -18.03 -11.36 1.79
C PRO A 85 -18.39 -11.98 0.43
N PRO A 86 -17.79 -13.13 0.05
CA PRO A 86 -18.23 -13.85 -1.14
C PRO A 86 -19.69 -14.28 -0.92
N SER A 87 -20.57 -13.88 -1.84
CA SER A 87 -21.94 -14.40 -1.96
C SER A 87 -21.96 -15.89 -2.27
#